data_AF-A0A7S2G2H2-F1
#
_entry.id   AF-A0A7S2G2H2-F1
#
_cell.length_a   1.000
_cell.length_b   1.000
_cell.length_c   1.000
_cell.angle_alpha   90.00
_cell.angle_beta   90.00
_cell.angle_gamma   90.00
#
_symmetry.space_group_name_H-M   'P 1'
#
loop_
_entity.id
_entity.type
_entity.pdbx_description
1 polymer ?
#
loop_
_entity_poly.entity_id
_entity_poly.type
_entity_poly.pdbx_seq_one_letter_code
_entity_poly.pdbx_strand_id
1 'polypeptide(L)'
;AQQQEQQRQQAAAQKRRAEEDKRRKLEEAKRKKEEENKRRLDELARKAEEDKCVKEIMPIIQKVRVATPESFEELKKELEDALEKDKARAGSQFEKLRAEADKALDAA
;
A
#
# COMPACT_ATOMS: atom_id res chain seq x y z
N ALA A 1 -15.47 -17.04 61.27
CA ALA A 1 -14.93 -15.73 60.84
C ALA A 1 -13.74 -15.90 59.89
N GLN A 2 -12.66 -16.58 60.30
CA GLN A 2 -11.40 -16.68 59.55
C GLN A 2 -11.52 -17.32 58.14
N GLN A 3 -12.32 -18.37 57.98
CA GLN A 3 -12.52 -19.05 56.69
C GLN A 3 -13.25 -18.15 55.65
N GLN A 4 -14.20 -17.33 56.11
CA GLN A 4 -14.94 -16.41 55.24
C GLN A 4 -14.06 -15.25 54.76
N GLU A 5 -13.14 -14.79 55.61
CA GLU A 5 -12.17 -13.75 55.27
C GLU A 5 -11.15 -14.25 54.25
N GLN A 6 -10.64 -15.48 54.41
CA GLN A 6 -9.73 -16.10 53.45
C GLN A 6 -10.39 -16.29 52.07
N GLN A 7 -11.66 -16.70 52.02
CA GLN A 7 -12.41 -16.79 50.75
C GLN A 7 -12.60 -15.42 50.09
N ARG A 8 -12.88 -14.37 50.86
CA ARG A 8 -12.99 -12.99 50.32
C ARG A 8 -11.66 -12.50 49.75
N GLN A 9 -10.54 -12.78 50.42
CA GLN A 9 -9.22 -12.41 49.92
C GLN A 9 -8.85 -13.16 48.64
N GLN A 10 -9.17 -14.45 48.54
CA GLN A 10 -8.94 -15.24 47.32
C GLN A 10 -9.81 -14.76 46.16
N ALA A 11 -11.10 -14.48 46.39
CA ALA A 11 -11.99 -13.95 45.36
C ALA A 11 -11.55 -12.56 44.88
N ALA A 12 -11.12 -11.67 45.77
CA ALA A 12 -10.59 -10.36 45.41
C ALA A 12 -9.29 -10.47 44.60
N ALA A 13 -8.39 -11.38 44.97
CA ALA A 13 -7.15 -11.61 44.23
C ALA A 13 -7.41 -12.20 42.84
N GLN A 14 -8.35 -13.16 42.71
CA GLN A 14 -8.77 -13.70 41.42
C GLN A 14 -9.41 -12.64 40.53
N LYS A 15 -10.28 -11.80 41.09
CA LYS A 15 -10.91 -10.70 40.35
C LYS A 15 -9.87 -9.71 39.81
N ARG A 16 -8.91 -9.31 40.65
CA ARG A 16 -7.81 -8.42 40.22
C ARG A 16 -6.97 -9.03 39.10
N ARG A 17 -6.63 -10.32 39.20
CA ARG A 17 -5.89 -11.03 38.14
C ARG A 17 -6.68 -11.10 36.83
N ALA A 18 -7.99 -11.36 36.90
CA ALA A 18 -8.85 -11.41 35.72
C ALA A 18 -9.01 -10.03 35.06
N GLU A 19 -9.14 -8.96 35.86
CA GLU A 19 -9.21 -7.59 35.34
C GLU A 19 -7.90 -7.15 34.69
N GLU A 20 -6.76 -7.50 35.28
CA GLU A 20 -5.44 -7.22 34.71
C GLU A 20 -5.20 -8.00 33.40
N ASP A 21 -5.51 -9.29 33.36
CA ASP A 21 -5.40 -10.11 32.16
C ASP A 21 -6.32 -9.59 31.04
N LYS A 22 -7.55 -9.21 31.38
CA LYS A 22 -8.48 -8.59 30.42
C LYS A 22 -7.92 -7.27 29.88
N ARG A 23 -7.35 -6.43 30.75
CA ARG A 23 -6.74 -5.15 30.33
C ARG A 23 -5.54 -5.39 29.40
N ARG A 24 -4.65 -6.31 29.75
CA ARG A 24 -3.49 -6.68 28.91
C ARG A 24 -3.93 -7.19 27.54
N LYS A 25 -4.92 -8.08 27.48
CA LYS A 25 -5.48 -8.61 26.23
C LYS A 25 -6.12 -7.54 25.37
N LEU A 26 -6.85 -6.60 25.96
CA LEU A 26 -7.46 -5.48 25.23
C LEU A 26 -6.41 -4.54 24.65
N GLU A 27 -5.35 -4.23 25.41
CA GLU A 27 -4.25 -3.39 24.96
C GLU A 27 -3.45 -4.05 23.82
N GLU A 28 -3.14 -5.33 23.95
CA GLU A 28 -2.44 -6.09 22.91
C GLU A 28 -3.29 -6.19 21.62
N ALA A 29 -4.59 -6.47 21.74
CA ALA A 29 -5.50 -6.50 20.61
C ALA A 29 -5.60 -5.14 19.92
N LYS A 30 -5.66 -4.05 20.69
CA LYS A 30 -5.67 -2.69 20.15
C LYS A 30 -4.38 -2.39 19.39
N ARG A 31 -3.22 -2.70 19.98
CA ARG A 31 -1.91 -2.48 19.36
C ARG A 31 -1.76 -3.27 18.05
N LYS A 32 -2.17 -4.55 18.03
CA LYS A 32 -2.16 -5.36 16.81
C LYS A 32 -3.05 -4.77 15.72
N LYS A 33 -4.26 -4.33 16.08
CA LYS A 33 -5.19 -3.72 15.14
C LYS A 33 -4.68 -2.39 14.57
N GLU A 34 -4.06 -1.56 15.39
CA GLU A 34 -3.45 -0.29 14.96
C GLU A 34 -2.28 -0.54 14.00
N GLU A 35 -1.44 -1.53 14.28
CA GLU A 35 -0.31 -1.91 13.41
C GLU A 35 -0.78 -2.49 12.08
N GLU A 36 -1.75 -3.40 12.09
CA GLU A 36 -2.34 -3.97 10.87
C GLU A 36 -3.01 -2.89 10.02
N ASN A 37 -3.79 -2.00 10.65
CA ASN A 37 -4.43 -0.90 9.95
C ASN A 37 -3.40 0.05 9.33
N LYS A 38 -2.30 0.36 10.03
CA LYS A 38 -1.22 1.18 9.49
C LYS A 38 -0.58 0.51 8.27
N ARG A 39 -0.22 -0.78 8.36
CA ARG A 39 0.34 -1.53 7.24
C ARG A 39 -0.59 -1.55 6.02
N ARG A 40 -1.91 -1.71 6.25
CA ARG A 40 -2.92 -1.70 5.19
C ARG A 40 -3.04 -0.33 4.53
N LEU A 41 -3.02 0.75 5.30
CA LEU A 41 -3.07 2.11 4.77
C LEU A 41 -1.81 2.44 3.95
N ASP A 42 -0.63 2.04 4.44
CA ASP A 42 0.64 2.23 3.72
C ASP A 42 0.64 1.46 2.39
N GLU A 43 0.14 0.21 2.38
CA GLU A 43 0.03 -0.59 1.15
C GLU A 43 -0.98 0.03 0.16
N LEU A 44 -2.14 0.50 0.65
CA LEU A 44 -3.15 1.17 -0.17
C LEU A 44 -2.59 2.46 -0.78
N ALA A 45 -1.86 3.26 0.00
CA ALA A 45 -1.22 4.47 -0.48
C ALA A 45 -0.18 4.16 -1.56
N ARG A 46 0.65 3.13 -1.36
CA ARG A 46 1.62 2.69 -2.37
C ARG A 46 0.91 2.27 -3.67
N LYS A 47 -0.12 1.41 -3.58
CA LYS A 47 -0.87 0.98 -4.76
C LYS A 47 -1.56 2.14 -5.48
N ALA A 48 -2.13 3.08 -4.73
CA ALA A 48 -2.76 4.26 -5.32
C ALA A 48 -1.76 5.11 -6.12
N GLU A 49 -0.52 5.22 -5.65
CA GLU A 49 0.53 5.94 -6.37
C GLU A 49 1.00 5.19 -7.62
N GLU A 50 1.14 3.86 -7.54
CA GLU A 50 1.43 3.02 -8.70
C GLU A 50 0.32 3.14 -9.77
N ASP A 51 -0.96 3.06 -9.37
CA ASP A 51 -2.11 3.21 -10.26
C ASP A 51 -2.19 4.60 -10.90
N LYS A 52 -1.76 5.63 -10.17
CA LYS A 52 -1.69 7.01 -10.69
C LYS A 52 -0.66 7.10 -11.82
N CYS A 53 0.54 6.55 -11.63
CA CYS A 53 1.56 6.50 -12.69
C CYS A 53 1.04 5.79 -13.95
N VAL A 54 0.31 4.66 -13.79
CA VAL A 54 -0.30 3.96 -14.93
C VAL A 54 -1.28 4.87 -15.68
N LYS A 55 -2.13 5.62 -14.98
CA LYS A 55 -3.09 6.55 -15.60
C LYS A 55 -2.43 7.73 -16.30
N GLU A 56 -1.26 8.15 -15.83
CA GLU A 56 -0.48 9.24 -16.43
C GLU A 56 0.25 8.77 -17.70
N ILE A 57 0.85 7.58 -17.68
CA ILE A 57 1.72 7.09 -18.77
C ILE A 57 0.93 6.39 -19.88
N MET A 58 -0.11 5.61 -19.56
CA MET A 58 -0.84 4.82 -20.57
C MET A 58 -1.41 5.64 -21.74
N PRO A 59 -1.98 6.84 -21.53
CA PRO A 59 -2.43 7.67 -22.65
C PRO A 59 -1.29 8.07 -23.59
N ILE A 60 -0.08 8.30 -23.07
CA ILE A 60 1.09 8.66 -23.89
C ILE A 60 1.51 7.44 -24.74
N ILE A 61 1.58 6.25 -24.13
CA ILE A 61 1.82 4.98 -24.85
C ILE A 61 0.80 4.81 -25.99
N GLN A 62 -0.48 5.07 -25.72
CA GLN A 62 -1.52 4.97 -26.74
C GLN A 62 -1.36 5.98 -27.88
N LYS A 63 -0.94 7.23 -27.57
CA LYS A 63 -0.63 8.23 -28.60
C LYS A 63 0.55 7.80 -29.47
N VAL A 64 1.62 7.27 -28.88
CA VAL A 64 2.79 6.77 -29.61
C VAL A 64 2.39 5.70 -30.62
N ARG A 65 1.54 4.73 -30.24
CA ARG A 65 1.07 3.65 -31.15
C ARG A 65 0.42 4.12 -32.45
N VAL A 66 -0.11 5.34 -32.46
CA VAL A 66 -0.80 5.92 -33.62
C VAL A 66 -0.15 7.21 -34.09
N ALA A 67 1.12 7.42 -33.70
CA ALA A 67 1.88 8.61 -34.06
C ALA A 67 2.08 8.68 -35.58
N THR A 68 2.07 9.90 -36.10
CA THR A 68 2.54 10.15 -37.47
C THR A 68 4.06 10.37 -37.45
N PRO A 69 4.77 10.21 -38.58
CA PRO A 69 6.21 10.48 -38.65
C PRO A 69 6.61 11.88 -38.15
N GLU A 70 5.73 12.87 -38.34
CA GLU A 70 5.96 14.26 -37.90
C GLU A 70 5.83 14.43 -36.38
N SER A 71 5.02 13.61 -35.71
CA SER A 71 4.76 13.68 -34.26
C SER A 71 5.50 12.62 -33.44
N PHE A 72 6.06 11.60 -34.09
CA PHE A 72 6.66 10.45 -33.42
C PHE A 72 7.82 10.83 -32.50
N GLU A 73 8.78 11.63 -32.96
CA GLU A 73 9.95 12.00 -32.16
C GLU A 73 9.57 12.80 -30.90
N GLU A 74 8.56 13.68 -31.00
CA GLU A 74 8.05 14.43 -29.86
C GLU A 74 7.36 13.51 -28.84
N LEU A 75 6.46 12.62 -29.31
CA LEU A 75 5.72 11.70 -28.45
C LEU A 75 6.63 10.63 -27.82
N LYS A 76 7.66 10.18 -28.54
CA LYS A 76 8.69 9.28 -28.02
C LYS A 76 9.44 9.92 -26.85
N LYS A 77 9.87 11.17 -27.02
CA LYS A 77 10.53 11.91 -25.94
C LYS A 77 9.60 12.13 -24.75
N GLU A 78 8.34 12.52 -24.98
CA GLU A 78 7.33 12.66 -23.91
C GLU A 78 7.16 11.35 -23.13
N LEU A 79 7.14 10.21 -23.82
CA LEU A 79 7.04 8.88 -23.21
C LEU A 79 8.28 8.52 -22.39
N GLU A 80 9.48 8.77 -22.93
CA GLU A 80 10.75 8.52 -22.24
C GLU A 80 10.87 9.38 -20.96
N ASP A 81 10.57 10.67 -21.06
CA ASP A 81 10.58 11.62 -19.93
C ASP A 81 9.56 11.20 -18.85
N ALA A 82 8.36 10.78 -19.25
CA ALA A 82 7.32 10.31 -18.33
C ALA A 82 7.73 9.02 -17.60
N LEU A 83 8.32 8.06 -18.32
CA LEU A 83 8.83 6.81 -17.72
C LEU A 83 9.98 7.08 -16.75
N GLU A 84 10.92 7.96 -17.09
CA GLU A 84 12.04 8.30 -16.21
C GLU A 84 11.56 8.99 -14.92
N LYS A 85 10.68 9.98 -15.06
CA LYS A 85 10.11 10.73 -13.94
C LYS A 85 9.38 9.84 -12.93
N ASP A 86 8.65 8.84 -13.43
CA ASP A 86 7.76 8.03 -12.61
C ASP A 86 8.33 6.65 -12.24
N LYS A 87 9.57 6.35 -12.65
CA LYS A 87 10.23 5.06 -12.40
C LYS A 87 10.16 4.60 -10.94
N ALA A 88 10.43 5.51 -10.00
CA ALA A 88 10.42 5.20 -8.57
C ALA A 88 8.99 5.08 -7.99
N ARG A 89 8.03 5.85 -8.54
CA ARG A 89 6.64 5.90 -8.07
C ARG A 89 5.79 4.75 -8.59
N ALA A 90 6.05 4.32 -9.83
CA ALA A 90 5.33 3.23 -10.50
C ALA A 90 5.58 1.85 -9.85
N GLY A 91 6.65 1.72 -9.05
CA GLY A 91 6.91 0.54 -8.23
C GLY A 91 6.82 -0.77 -9.03
N SER A 92 5.91 -1.66 -8.60
CA SER A 92 5.71 -2.96 -9.24
C SER A 92 5.12 -2.91 -10.66
N GLN A 93 4.52 -1.78 -11.04
CA GLN A 93 3.92 -1.58 -12.37
C GLN A 93 4.93 -1.09 -13.41
N PHE A 94 6.10 -0.61 -13.00
CA PHE A 94 7.06 0.01 -13.91
C PHE A 94 7.51 -0.92 -15.05
N GLU A 95 7.82 -2.18 -14.74
CA GLU A 95 8.26 -3.15 -15.76
C GLU A 95 7.19 -3.41 -16.82
N LYS A 96 5.92 -3.45 -16.41
CA LYS A 96 4.79 -3.61 -17.33
C LYS A 96 4.60 -2.38 -18.20
N LEU A 97 4.68 -1.18 -17.60
CA LEU A 97 4.60 0.07 -18.35
C LEU A 97 5.74 0.19 -19.36
N ARG A 98 6.95 -0.21 -18.97
CA ARG A 98 8.11 -0.23 -19.88
C ARG A 98 7.90 -1.20 -21.04
N ALA A 99 7.44 -2.41 -20.76
CA ALA A 99 7.15 -3.39 -21.82
C ALA A 99 6.05 -2.91 -22.78
N GLU A 100 5.01 -2.24 -22.27
CA GLU A 100 3.94 -1.68 -23.12
C GLU A 100 4.41 -0.46 -23.94
N ALA A 101 5.34 0.33 -23.40
CA ALA A 101 6.01 1.42 -24.09
C ALA A 101 6.92 0.91 -25.22
N ASP A 102 7.76 -0.09 -24.95
CA ASP A 102 8.64 -0.68 -25.96
C ASP A 102 7.81 -1.25 -27.12
N LYS A 103 6.72 -1.98 -26.84
CA LYS A 103 5.76 -2.44 -27.87
C LYS A 103 5.11 -1.32 -28.66
N ALA A 104 4.86 -0.17 -28.02
CA ALA A 104 4.26 0.97 -28.70
C ALA A 104 5.26 1.62 -29.67
N LEU A 105 6.53 1.70 -29.28
CA LEU A 105 7.61 2.23 -30.12
C LEU A 105 7.90 1.32 -31.32
N ASP A 106 7.77 -0.01 -31.16
CA ASP A 106 7.94 -0.96 -32.26
C ASP A 106 6.77 -0.92 -33.27
N ALA A 107 5.61 -0.44 -32.87
CA ALA A 107 4.37 -0.45 -33.68
C ALA A 107 4.05 0.89 -34.35
N ALA A 108 4.76 1.96 -33.97
CA ALA A 108 4.61 3.32 -34.48
C ALA A 108 5.48 3.54 -35.72
#